data_AF-A0A9Q4KLL5-F1
#
_entry.id   AF-A0A9Q4KLL5-F1
#
_cell.length_a   1.000
_cell.length_b   1.000
_cell.length_c   1.000
_cell.angle_alpha   90.00
_cell.angle_beta   90.00
_cell.angle_gamma   90.00
#
_symmetry.space_group_name_H-M   'P 1'
#
loop_
_entity.id
_entity.type
_entity.pdbx_description
1 polymer ?
#
loop_
_entity_poly.entity_id
_entity_poly.type
_entity_poly.pdbx_seq_one_letter_code
_entity_poly.pdbx_strand_id
1 'polypeptide(L)'
;MRKIFILLCSFAGLFAYNEEFKKAIQYDSSVWGKARVENIDSYYNYPFAEWFVWLQSSGFFANLALFAIIAVLVAFVGHYAIVGPKSFSHDHGKVYAFNVLERLTHAVAALSWVILVPTGIIMMFGEEFGGGFFVRLCKNLHGIATILFAIVLPYMFFKWLFRMLPATYDARWAIMVGGYLSKNKKPIPAGKFNLGQKAWFWVCMGGGFVMVTTGALMYFLDTQIPVANGAFLGMTQIDILRLSAIIHNILGAACAVFLLVHIYMAVFCIKGSIHAIINGYKEEEEVYILHHYWYQELLRKGKIKPSVFEKEYTNLKPVK
;
A
#
# COMPACT_ATOMS: atom_id res chain seq x y z
N MET A 1 -12.05 -18.65 -26.57
CA MET A 1 -11.40 -17.78 -27.58
C MET A 1 -11.87 -16.32 -27.52
N ARG A 2 -13.17 -16.02 -27.50
CA ARG A 2 -13.72 -14.63 -27.47
C ARG A 2 -13.25 -13.78 -26.26
N LYS A 3 -13.04 -14.37 -25.08
CA LYS A 3 -12.51 -13.65 -23.89
C LYS A 3 -11.01 -13.35 -23.96
N ILE A 4 -10.23 -14.18 -24.66
CA ILE A 4 -8.80 -13.94 -24.94
C ILE A 4 -8.64 -12.88 -26.04
N PHE A 5 -9.56 -12.86 -27.00
CA PHE A 5 -9.61 -11.85 -28.06
C PHE A 5 -9.94 -10.46 -27.51
N ILE A 6 -10.87 -10.34 -26.54
CA ILE A 6 -11.17 -9.06 -25.87
C ILE A 6 -9.97 -8.57 -25.04
N LEU A 7 -9.25 -9.49 -24.36
CA LEU A 7 -8.01 -9.17 -23.65
C LEU A 7 -6.93 -8.67 -24.62
N LEU A 8 -6.79 -9.28 -25.80
CA LEU A 8 -5.85 -8.84 -26.85
C LEU A 8 -6.27 -7.51 -27.52
N CYS A 9 -7.56 -7.27 -27.75
CA CYS A 9 -8.07 -5.97 -28.21
C CYS A 9 -7.84 -4.83 -27.20
N SER A 10 -7.71 -5.16 -25.91
CA SER A 10 -7.32 -4.19 -24.86
C SER A 10 -5.88 -3.66 -25.06
N PHE A 11 -5.03 -4.43 -25.75
CA PHE A 11 -3.67 -4.02 -26.12
C PHE A 11 -3.61 -3.24 -27.44
N ALA A 12 -4.61 -3.34 -28.33
CA ALA A 12 -4.62 -2.59 -29.59
C ALA A 12 -4.65 -1.06 -29.39
N GLY A 13 -5.18 -0.62 -28.24
CA GLY A 13 -5.08 0.76 -27.82
C GLY A 13 -3.63 1.24 -27.68
N LEU A 14 -2.66 0.41 -27.28
CA LEU A 14 -1.27 0.83 -27.04
C LEU A 14 -0.61 1.57 -28.22
N PHE A 15 -1.09 1.36 -29.44
CA PHE A 15 -0.52 1.90 -30.67
C PHE A 15 -1.39 2.95 -31.37
N ALA A 16 -2.60 3.22 -30.89
CA ALA A 16 -3.47 4.26 -31.45
C ALA A 16 -3.11 5.63 -30.84
N TYR A 17 -1.94 6.17 -31.17
CA TYR A 17 -1.63 7.58 -31.02
C TYR A 17 -1.89 8.24 -32.38
N ASN A 18 -3.14 8.67 -32.61
CA ASN A 18 -3.49 9.41 -33.83
C ASN A 18 -3.67 10.90 -33.47
N GLU A 19 -2.85 11.76 -34.05
CA GLU A 19 -3.00 13.23 -33.94
C GLU A 19 -4.35 13.72 -34.49
N GLU A 20 -4.97 12.99 -35.43
CA GLU A 20 -6.36 13.26 -35.85
C GLU A 20 -7.37 12.99 -34.74
N PHE A 21 -7.15 11.98 -33.88
CA PHE A 21 -8.06 11.71 -32.75
C PHE A 21 -7.97 12.80 -31.70
N LYS A 22 -6.76 13.30 -31.40
CA LYS A 22 -6.59 14.50 -30.54
C LYS A 22 -7.27 15.72 -31.16
N LYS A 23 -7.03 16.00 -32.44
CA LYS A 23 -7.68 17.12 -33.15
C LYS A 23 -9.20 16.98 -33.22
N ALA A 24 -9.73 15.76 -33.31
CA ALA A 24 -11.17 15.54 -33.38
C ALA A 24 -11.92 15.71 -32.04
N ILE A 25 -11.22 15.67 -30.90
CA ILE A 25 -11.87 15.68 -29.57
C ILE A 25 -11.44 16.88 -28.71
N GLN A 26 -10.28 17.49 -28.98
CA GLN A 26 -9.73 18.59 -28.17
C GLN A 26 -9.72 19.96 -28.85
N TYR A 27 -10.06 20.07 -30.14
CA TYR A 27 -10.19 21.41 -30.74
C TYR A 27 -11.46 22.08 -30.19
N ASP A 28 -11.28 23.25 -29.58
CA ASP A 28 -12.35 24.15 -29.10
C ASP A 28 -13.13 23.70 -27.85
N SER A 29 -12.53 22.86 -27.01
CA SER A 29 -13.13 22.57 -25.69
C SER A 29 -12.94 23.76 -24.75
N SER A 30 -14.05 24.44 -24.41
CA SER A 30 -14.10 25.46 -23.35
C SER A 30 -13.85 24.87 -21.95
N VAL A 31 -13.76 23.55 -21.84
CA VAL A 31 -13.67 22.77 -20.60
C VAL A 31 -12.21 22.52 -20.19
N TRP A 32 -11.38 23.56 -20.20
CA TRP A 32 -9.96 23.47 -19.85
C TRP A 32 -9.54 24.50 -18.80
N GLY A 33 -8.50 24.20 -18.03
CA GLY A 33 -7.96 25.10 -17.01
C GLY A 33 -9.02 25.60 -16.00
N LYS A 34 -8.97 26.90 -15.67
CA LYS A 34 -9.95 27.56 -14.78
C LYS A 34 -11.37 27.62 -15.39
N ALA A 35 -11.46 27.71 -16.71
CA ALA A 35 -12.73 27.75 -17.45
C ALA A 35 -13.49 26.39 -17.42
N ARG A 36 -12.84 25.32 -16.95
CA ARG A 36 -13.47 24.00 -16.74
C ARG A 36 -14.62 24.06 -15.73
N VAL A 37 -14.51 24.89 -14.69
CA VAL A 37 -15.55 25.03 -13.65
C VAL A 37 -16.76 25.75 -14.23
N GLU A 38 -16.54 26.83 -14.98
CA GLU A 38 -17.57 27.69 -15.55
C GLU A 38 -18.34 27.03 -16.71
N ASN A 39 -17.69 26.16 -17.48
CA ASN A 39 -18.27 25.56 -18.69
C ASN A 39 -18.92 24.17 -18.48
N ILE A 40 -18.93 23.64 -17.24
CA ILE A 40 -19.55 22.33 -16.89
C ILE A 40 -20.87 22.54 -16.11
N ASP A 41 -21.57 23.65 -16.32
CA ASP A 41 -22.73 24.06 -15.49
C ASP A 41 -23.83 22.97 -15.37
N SER A 42 -23.97 22.07 -16.35
CA SER A 42 -24.93 20.96 -16.33
C SER A 42 -24.54 19.74 -15.49
N TYR A 43 -23.27 19.57 -15.08
CA TYR A 43 -22.81 18.43 -14.26
C TYR A 43 -22.49 18.81 -12.80
N TYR A 44 -22.72 20.08 -12.41
CA TYR A 44 -22.54 20.57 -11.04
C TYR A 44 -23.72 20.28 -10.10
N ASN A 45 -24.90 19.97 -10.64
CA ASN A 45 -26.09 19.61 -9.84
C ASN A 45 -26.06 18.18 -9.29
N TYR A 46 -24.89 17.70 -8.89
CA TYR A 46 -24.71 16.36 -8.31
C TYR A 46 -23.70 16.39 -7.15
N PRO A 47 -23.91 15.57 -6.09
CA PRO A 47 -22.99 15.48 -4.97
C PRO A 47 -21.55 15.21 -5.42
N PHE A 48 -20.56 15.79 -4.72
CA PHE A 48 -19.12 15.61 -4.97
C PHE A 48 -18.55 16.25 -6.25
N ALA A 49 -19.37 16.82 -7.15
CA ALA A 49 -18.89 17.44 -8.39
C ALA A 49 -17.87 18.56 -8.14
N GLU A 50 -18.22 19.53 -7.28
CA GLU A 50 -17.37 20.66 -6.92
C GLU A 50 -16.06 20.20 -6.26
N TRP A 51 -16.16 19.32 -5.26
CA TRP A 51 -15.01 18.74 -4.59
C TRP A 51 -14.09 17.99 -5.54
N PHE A 52 -14.64 17.15 -6.40
CA PHE A 52 -13.86 16.40 -7.39
C PHE A 52 -13.12 17.33 -8.34
N VAL A 53 -13.83 18.32 -8.92
CA VAL A 53 -13.22 19.26 -9.86
C VAL A 53 -12.13 20.06 -9.15
N TRP A 54 -12.38 20.59 -7.96
CA TRP A 54 -11.39 21.34 -7.19
C TRP A 54 -10.16 20.49 -6.85
N LEU A 55 -10.34 19.29 -6.26
CA LEU A 55 -9.25 18.39 -5.88
C LEU A 55 -8.42 17.93 -7.09
N GLN A 56 -9.07 17.63 -8.21
CA GLN A 56 -8.40 17.14 -9.41
C GLN A 56 -7.71 18.28 -10.19
N SER A 57 -8.34 19.45 -10.30
CA SER A 57 -7.81 20.57 -11.10
C SER A 57 -6.72 21.37 -10.41
N SER A 58 -6.70 21.39 -9.08
CA SER A 58 -5.67 22.09 -8.29
C SER A 58 -4.34 21.34 -8.19
N GLY A 59 -4.27 20.11 -8.74
CA GLY A 59 -3.14 19.21 -8.53
C GLY A 59 -3.02 18.71 -7.09
N PHE A 60 -4.08 18.85 -6.27
CA PHE A 60 -4.05 18.52 -4.84
C PHE A 60 -3.52 17.12 -4.56
N PHE A 61 -4.03 16.10 -5.25
CA PHE A 61 -3.60 14.71 -5.02
C PHE A 61 -2.13 14.47 -5.35
N ALA A 62 -1.67 15.01 -6.48
CA ALA A 62 -0.28 14.88 -6.91
C ALA A 62 0.66 15.55 -5.91
N ASN A 63 0.34 16.79 -5.51
CA ASN A 63 1.10 17.55 -4.51
C ASN A 63 1.07 16.90 -3.12
N LEU A 64 -0.08 16.37 -2.70
CA LEU A 64 -0.22 15.63 -1.45
C LEU A 64 0.69 14.40 -1.44
N ALA A 65 0.65 13.59 -2.50
CA ALA A 65 1.49 12.40 -2.62
C ALA A 65 2.97 12.77 -2.62
N LEU A 66 3.38 13.79 -3.39
CA LEU A 66 4.75 14.27 -3.46
C LEU A 66 5.25 14.76 -2.10
N PHE A 67 4.50 15.65 -1.45
CA PHE A 67 4.85 16.16 -0.13
C PHE A 67 4.96 15.03 0.90
N ALA A 68 4.01 14.11 0.92
CA ALA A 68 4.01 13.00 1.87
C ALA A 68 5.21 12.05 1.64
N ILE A 69 5.54 11.75 0.38
CA ILE A 69 6.72 10.94 0.02
C ILE A 69 8.01 11.65 0.46
N ILE A 70 8.18 12.93 0.13
CA ILE A 70 9.36 13.71 0.53
C ILE A 70 9.47 13.77 2.05
N ALA A 71 8.38 14.04 2.75
CA ALA A 71 8.36 14.09 4.22
C ALA A 71 8.80 12.76 4.83
N VAL A 72 8.35 11.62 4.29
CA VAL A 72 8.76 10.30 4.78
C VAL A 72 10.23 10.02 4.47
N LEU A 73 10.74 10.39 3.30
CA LEU A 73 12.14 10.22 2.95
C LEU A 73 13.05 11.05 3.87
N VAL A 74 12.67 12.31 4.16
CA VAL A 74 13.37 13.15 5.13
C VAL A 74 13.34 12.51 6.52
N ALA A 75 12.19 11.97 6.95
CA ALA A 75 12.08 11.26 8.21
C ALA A 75 12.99 10.03 8.28
N PHE A 76 13.16 9.29 7.18
CA PHE A 76 14.08 8.14 7.12
C PHE A 76 15.53 8.55 7.24
N VAL A 77 15.94 9.61 6.54
CA VAL A 77 17.29 10.18 6.64
C VAL A 77 17.55 10.65 8.07
N GLY A 78 16.61 11.40 8.66
CA GLY A 78 16.71 11.87 10.04
C GLY A 78 16.79 10.72 11.05
N HIS A 79 15.91 9.72 10.94
CA HIS A 79 15.95 8.54 11.80
C HIS A 79 17.27 7.78 11.66
N TYR A 80 17.75 7.55 10.44
CA TYR A 80 19.00 6.83 10.19
C TYR A 80 20.22 7.60 10.74
N ALA A 81 20.26 8.92 10.56
CA ALA A 81 21.36 9.76 11.04
C ALA A 81 21.39 9.89 12.57
N ILE A 82 20.23 10.03 13.22
CA ILE A 82 20.13 10.30 14.65
C ILE A 82 20.15 8.99 15.47
N VAL A 83 19.34 8.01 15.08
CA VAL A 83 19.14 6.76 15.83
C VAL A 83 19.96 5.63 15.24
N GLY A 84 19.91 5.47 13.91
CA GLY A 84 20.57 4.38 13.20
C GLY A 84 19.81 3.05 13.24
N PRO A 85 20.37 2.02 12.59
CA PRO A 85 19.72 0.72 12.47
C PRO A 85 19.86 -0.13 13.74
N LYS A 86 18.82 -0.89 14.09
CA LYS A 86 18.90 -1.95 15.10
C LYS A 86 19.48 -3.22 14.48
N SER A 87 20.44 -3.84 15.16
CA SER A 87 21.05 -5.10 14.76
C SER A 87 20.81 -6.16 15.82
N PHE A 88 20.63 -7.41 15.39
CA PHE A 88 20.37 -8.54 16.27
C PHE A 88 21.44 -9.62 16.01
N SER A 89 21.79 -10.39 17.03
CA SER A 89 22.76 -11.49 16.93
C SER A 89 22.20 -12.58 16.03
N HIS A 90 23.08 -13.12 15.19
CA HIS A 90 22.81 -14.21 14.26
C HIS A 90 23.37 -15.56 14.75
N ASP A 91 23.95 -15.60 15.96
CA ASP A 91 24.78 -16.72 16.43
C ASP A 91 24.01 -17.73 17.30
N HIS A 92 22.80 -17.36 17.78
CA HIS A 92 22.14 -18.08 18.87
C HIS A 92 20.88 -18.86 18.48
N GLY A 93 20.43 -18.77 17.22
CA GLY A 93 19.30 -19.55 16.71
C GLY A 93 18.32 -18.75 15.86
N LYS A 94 17.40 -19.47 15.22
CA LYS A 94 16.39 -18.91 14.31
C LYS A 94 14.99 -19.46 14.59
N VAL A 95 13.99 -18.59 14.48
CA VAL A 95 12.58 -18.93 14.67
C VAL A 95 11.88 -18.90 13.33
N TYR A 96 11.21 -20.01 12.98
CA TYR A 96 10.42 -20.10 11.75
C TYR A 96 9.17 -19.22 11.83
N ALA A 97 9.14 -18.17 11.02
CA ALA A 97 8.13 -17.12 11.05
C ALA A 97 7.12 -17.23 9.89
N PHE A 98 7.56 -17.51 8.67
CA PHE A 98 6.71 -17.48 7.47
C PHE A 98 6.88 -18.71 6.60
N ASN A 99 5.76 -19.34 6.26
CA ASN A 99 5.78 -20.51 5.39
C ASN A 99 6.02 -20.15 3.92
N VAL A 100 6.34 -21.14 3.09
CA VAL A 100 6.68 -20.95 1.67
C VAL A 100 5.57 -20.21 0.92
N LEU A 101 4.30 -20.58 1.12
CA LEU A 101 3.18 -19.95 0.42
C LEU A 101 2.95 -18.50 0.87
N GLU A 102 3.16 -18.19 2.16
CA GLU A 102 3.19 -16.79 2.64
C GLU A 102 4.27 -15.98 1.93
N ARG A 103 5.47 -16.55 1.74
CA ARG A 103 6.58 -15.86 1.07
C ARG A 103 6.35 -15.70 -0.43
N LEU A 104 5.82 -16.72 -1.11
CA LEU A 104 5.52 -16.67 -2.53
C LEU A 104 4.43 -15.64 -2.85
N THR A 105 3.33 -15.63 -2.08
CA THR A 105 2.26 -14.66 -2.29
C THR A 105 2.72 -13.24 -1.96
N HIS A 106 3.54 -13.06 -0.92
CA HIS A 106 4.20 -11.79 -0.66
C HIS A 106 5.12 -11.37 -1.82
N ALA A 107 5.89 -12.27 -2.42
CA ALA A 107 6.77 -11.94 -3.54
C ALA A 107 5.98 -11.44 -4.77
N VAL A 108 4.86 -12.08 -5.08
CA VAL A 108 3.94 -11.64 -6.15
C VAL A 108 3.32 -10.27 -5.82
N ALA A 109 2.91 -10.05 -4.57
CA ALA A 109 2.42 -8.75 -4.13
C ALA A 109 3.52 -7.68 -4.25
N ALA A 110 4.73 -7.95 -3.79
CA ALA A 110 5.86 -7.04 -3.87
C ALA A 110 6.18 -6.65 -5.33
N LEU A 111 6.22 -7.63 -6.25
CA LEU A 111 6.38 -7.37 -7.68
C LEU A 111 5.27 -6.46 -8.22
N SER A 112 4.02 -6.70 -7.83
CA SER A 112 2.89 -5.87 -8.25
C SER A 112 3.05 -4.44 -7.75
N TRP A 113 3.43 -4.24 -6.48
CA TRP A 113 3.58 -2.92 -5.87
C TRP A 113 4.75 -2.10 -6.43
N VAL A 114 5.85 -2.75 -6.82
CA VAL A 114 6.96 -2.11 -7.54
C VAL A 114 6.51 -1.53 -8.88
N ILE A 115 5.42 -2.03 -9.47
CA ILE A 115 4.83 -1.48 -10.69
C ILE A 115 3.72 -0.48 -10.35
N LEU A 116 2.78 -0.84 -9.47
CA LEU A 116 1.59 -0.05 -9.15
C LEU A 116 1.94 1.34 -8.59
N VAL A 117 2.85 1.42 -7.61
CA VAL A 117 3.13 2.70 -6.94
C VAL A 117 3.82 3.69 -7.89
N PRO A 118 4.92 3.34 -8.60
CA PRO A 118 5.53 4.27 -9.54
C PRO A 118 4.61 4.67 -10.69
N THR A 119 3.88 3.71 -11.27
CA THR A 119 2.96 4.02 -12.37
C THR A 119 1.79 4.90 -11.93
N GLY A 120 1.27 4.70 -10.71
CA GLY A 120 0.22 5.55 -10.14
C GLY A 120 0.71 6.99 -9.93
N ILE A 121 1.93 7.18 -9.39
CA ILE A 121 2.54 8.50 -9.23
C ILE A 121 2.78 9.16 -10.59
N ILE A 122 3.31 8.44 -11.58
CA ILE A 122 3.52 8.97 -12.95
C ILE A 122 2.19 9.41 -13.57
N MET A 123 1.12 8.65 -13.37
CA MET A 123 -0.22 9.02 -13.85
C MET A 123 -0.77 10.27 -13.17
N MET A 124 -0.48 10.49 -11.87
CA MET A 124 -0.85 11.72 -11.17
C MET A 124 -0.16 12.96 -11.75
N PHE A 125 1.09 12.82 -12.21
CA PHE A 125 1.89 13.87 -12.85
C PHE A 125 1.94 13.75 -14.38
N GLY A 126 0.85 13.26 -14.98
CA GLY A 126 0.84 12.89 -16.39
C GLY A 126 1.15 14.05 -17.34
N GLU A 127 0.79 15.28 -16.95
CA GLU A 127 1.07 16.50 -17.72
C GLU A 127 2.56 16.86 -17.68
N GLU A 128 3.18 16.80 -16.50
CA GLU A 128 4.59 17.09 -16.27
C GLU A 128 5.51 16.09 -16.99
N PHE A 129 5.06 14.85 -17.16
CA PHE A 129 5.75 13.82 -17.94
C PHE A 129 5.45 13.90 -19.46
N GLY A 130 4.79 14.97 -19.93
CA GLY A 130 4.50 15.20 -21.35
C GLY A 130 3.38 14.32 -21.92
N GLY A 131 2.67 13.57 -21.07
CA GLY A 131 1.58 12.70 -21.47
C GLY A 131 1.99 11.60 -22.47
N GLY A 132 1.14 11.39 -23.47
CA GLY A 132 1.47 10.58 -24.65
C GLY A 132 1.76 9.10 -24.33
N PHE A 133 2.76 8.55 -25.03
CA PHE A 133 3.08 7.12 -24.97
C PHE A 133 3.51 6.67 -23.56
N PHE A 134 4.36 7.45 -22.88
CA PHE A 134 4.92 7.05 -21.59
C PHE A 134 3.84 6.90 -20.52
N VAL A 135 2.98 7.91 -20.34
CA VAL A 135 1.87 7.86 -19.37
C VAL A 135 0.88 6.75 -19.74
N ARG A 136 0.63 6.51 -21.03
CA ARG A 136 -0.22 5.41 -21.50
C ARG A 136 0.38 4.04 -21.17
N LEU A 137 1.69 3.87 -21.33
CA LEU A 137 2.41 2.66 -20.95
C LEU A 137 2.27 2.42 -19.44
N CYS A 138 2.50 3.44 -18.61
CA CYS A 138 2.32 3.36 -17.16
C CYS A 138 0.90 2.96 -16.78
N LYS A 139 -0.14 3.56 -17.39
CA LYS A 139 -1.54 3.17 -17.18
C LYS A 139 -1.79 1.69 -17.46
N ASN A 140 -1.25 1.16 -18.54
CA ASN A 140 -1.46 -0.24 -18.92
C ASN A 140 -0.69 -1.20 -18.02
N LEU A 141 0.55 -0.86 -17.65
CA LEU A 141 1.32 -1.61 -16.65
C LEU A 141 0.63 -1.61 -15.29
N HIS A 142 0.04 -0.47 -14.88
CA HIS A 142 -0.75 -0.35 -13.66
C HIS A 142 -1.92 -1.34 -13.69
N GLY A 143 -2.70 -1.37 -14.77
CA GLY A 143 -3.82 -2.31 -14.93
C GLY A 143 -3.39 -3.78 -14.86
N ILE A 144 -2.27 -4.15 -15.50
CA ILE A 144 -1.73 -5.52 -15.45
C ILE A 144 -1.29 -5.90 -14.04
N ALA A 145 -0.55 -5.01 -13.36
CA ALA A 145 -0.08 -5.25 -12.01
C ALA A 145 -1.23 -5.36 -10.99
N THR A 146 -2.34 -4.65 -11.21
CA THR A 146 -3.55 -4.78 -10.39
C THR A 146 -4.08 -6.20 -10.41
N ILE A 147 -4.06 -6.88 -11.56
CA ILE A 147 -4.54 -8.27 -11.68
C ILE A 147 -3.69 -9.21 -10.83
N LEU A 148 -2.35 -9.06 -10.89
CA LEU A 148 -1.44 -9.87 -10.09
C LEU A 148 -1.67 -9.67 -8.59
N PHE A 149 -1.82 -8.42 -8.15
CA PHE A 149 -2.11 -8.09 -6.75
C PHE A 149 -3.48 -8.63 -6.32
N ALA A 150 -4.52 -8.44 -7.13
CA ALA A 150 -5.88 -8.88 -6.83
C ALA A 150 -5.99 -10.39 -6.65
N ILE A 151 -5.19 -11.19 -7.35
CA ILE A 151 -5.16 -12.66 -7.21
C ILE A 151 -4.62 -13.07 -5.83
N VAL A 152 -3.54 -12.43 -5.35
CA VAL A 152 -2.88 -12.84 -4.09
C VAL A 152 -3.47 -12.16 -2.86
N LEU A 153 -4.15 -11.04 -3.04
CA LEU A 153 -4.73 -10.21 -1.97
C LEU A 153 -5.66 -11.01 -1.02
N PRO A 154 -6.65 -11.80 -1.48
CA PRO A 154 -7.53 -12.56 -0.58
C PRO A 154 -6.77 -13.57 0.28
N TYR A 155 -5.85 -14.34 -0.32
CA TYR A 155 -5.07 -15.33 0.41
C TYR A 155 -4.28 -14.66 1.53
N MET A 156 -3.50 -13.62 1.21
CA MET A 156 -2.67 -12.92 2.20
C MET A 156 -3.52 -12.27 3.30
N PHE A 157 -4.67 -11.68 2.94
CA PHE A 157 -5.58 -11.06 3.90
C PHE A 157 -6.06 -12.09 4.93
N PHE A 158 -6.70 -13.17 4.48
CA PHE A 158 -7.23 -14.19 5.38
C PHE A 158 -6.13 -14.94 6.14
N LYS A 159 -4.96 -15.13 5.54
CA LYS A 159 -3.84 -15.81 6.18
C LYS A 159 -3.32 -15.06 7.41
N TRP A 160 -3.32 -13.73 7.37
CA TRP A 160 -2.81 -12.90 8.46
C TRP A 160 -3.88 -12.24 9.33
N LEU A 161 -5.14 -12.18 8.87
CA LEU A 161 -6.26 -11.45 9.46
C LEU A 161 -6.29 -11.50 10.99
N PHE A 162 -6.38 -12.70 11.58
CA PHE A 162 -6.54 -12.83 13.03
C PHE A 162 -5.33 -12.35 13.83
N ARG A 163 -4.11 -12.46 13.27
CA ARG A 163 -2.90 -11.94 13.95
C ARG A 163 -2.72 -10.43 13.76
N MET A 164 -3.51 -9.82 12.88
CA MET A 164 -3.46 -8.39 12.57
C MET A 164 -4.53 -7.55 13.30
N LEU A 165 -5.40 -8.20 14.08
CA LEU A 165 -6.35 -7.50 14.93
C LEU A 165 -5.64 -6.73 16.06
N PRO A 166 -6.16 -5.56 16.47
CA PRO A 166 -5.67 -4.83 17.63
C PRO A 166 -5.67 -5.72 18.89
N ALA A 167 -4.62 -5.59 19.69
CA ALA A 167 -4.45 -6.30 20.94
C ALA A 167 -4.14 -5.31 22.07
N THR A 168 -4.38 -5.71 23.32
CA THR A 168 -4.19 -4.84 24.49
C THR A 168 -2.76 -4.30 24.64
N TYR A 169 -1.75 -5.06 24.20
CA TYR A 169 -0.36 -4.63 24.22
C TYR A 169 -0.01 -3.57 23.16
N ASP A 170 -0.83 -3.40 22.12
CA ASP A 170 -0.57 -2.42 21.05
C ASP A 170 -0.63 -0.98 21.56
N ALA A 171 -1.46 -0.70 22.57
CA ALA A 171 -1.51 0.62 23.21
C ALA A 171 -0.16 0.98 23.86
N ARG A 172 0.46 0.01 24.55
CA ARG A 172 1.81 0.18 25.12
C ARG A 172 2.86 0.35 24.02
N TRP A 173 2.73 -0.40 22.93
CA TRP A 173 3.58 -0.25 21.77
C TRP A 173 3.51 1.17 21.18
N ALA A 174 2.29 1.72 21.05
CA ALA A 174 2.06 3.06 20.52
C ALA A 174 2.74 4.15 21.37
N ILE A 175 2.60 4.07 22.70
CA ILE A 175 3.21 5.02 23.64
C ILE A 175 4.74 5.08 23.47
N MET A 176 5.38 3.93 23.21
CA MET A 176 6.83 3.85 23.04
C MET A 176 7.30 3.85 21.58
N VAL A 177 6.37 3.98 20.62
CA VAL A 177 6.61 3.94 19.17
C VAL A 177 7.49 2.75 18.76
N GLY A 178 7.21 1.58 19.34
CA GLY A 178 7.99 0.35 19.10
C GLY A 178 9.46 0.41 19.52
N GLY A 179 9.88 1.42 20.28
CA GLY A 179 11.27 1.63 20.67
C GLY A 179 12.19 2.04 19.51
N TYR A 180 11.62 2.42 18.36
CA TYR A 180 12.40 2.78 17.16
C TYR A 180 13.12 4.11 17.31
N LEU A 181 12.63 5.02 18.14
CA LEU A 181 13.30 6.31 18.41
C LEU A 181 14.43 6.21 19.46
N SER A 182 14.74 5.01 19.94
CA SER A 182 15.76 4.77 20.96
C SER A 182 16.85 3.83 20.45
N LYS A 183 18.11 4.13 20.78
CA LYS A 183 19.26 3.27 20.47
C LYS A 183 19.32 2.01 21.33
N ASN A 184 18.71 2.06 22.52
CA ASN A 184 18.77 0.94 23.46
C ASN A 184 17.86 -0.22 23.01
N LYS A 185 18.36 -1.45 23.12
CA LYS A 185 17.55 -2.66 22.97
C LYS A 185 16.80 -2.90 24.26
N LYS A 186 15.47 -2.89 24.18
CA LYS A 186 14.59 -3.28 25.27
C LYS A 186 13.44 -4.08 24.68
N PRO A 187 12.96 -5.12 25.36
CA PRO A 187 11.83 -5.89 24.89
C PRO A 187 10.60 -5.02 24.66
N ILE A 188 9.98 -5.21 23.50
CA ILE A 188 8.87 -4.44 22.98
C ILE A 188 7.59 -5.28 23.11
N PRO A 189 6.49 -4.71 23.65
CA PRO A 189 5.23 -5.43 23.82
C PRO A 189 4.54 -5.63 22.46
N ALA A 190 4.89 -6.70 21.76
CA ALA A 190 4.31 -7.04 20.46
C ALA A 190 4.16 -8.57 20.28
N GLY A 191 3.09 -8.97 19.61
CA GLY A 191 2.90 -10.33 19.12
C GLY A 191 3.74 -10.62 17.87
N LYS A 192 3.29 -11.59 17.04
CA LYS A 192 4.02 -11.96 15.80
C LYS A 192 4.16 -10.74 14.88
N PHE A 193 3.15 -9.86 14.91
CA PHE A 193 3.17 -8.57 14.26
C PHE A 193 2.99 -7.47 15.30
N ASN A 194 3.75 -6.39 15.18
CA ASN A 194 3.62 -5.19 16.00
C ASN A 194 2.56 -4.23 15.46
N LEU A 195 2.16 -3.21 16.24
CA LEU A 195 1.11 -2.26 15.83
C LEU A 195 1.41 -1.56 14.50
N GLY A 196 2.66 -1.17 14.22
CA GLY A 196 3.03 -0.58 12.93
C GLY A 196 2.80 -1.53 11.75
N GLN A 197 3.14 -2.82 11.92
CA GLN A 197 2.86 -3.86 10.93
C GLN A 197 1.35 -4.12 10.77
N LYS A 198 0.57 -4.05 11.86
CA LYS A 198 -0.89 -4.15 11.81
C LYS A 198 -1.52 -2.96 11.07
N ALA A 199 -1.05 -1.74 11.34
CA ALA A 199 -1.48 -0.54 10.62
C ALA A 199 -1.19 -0.66 9.12
N TRP A 200 0.03 -1.10 8.76
CA TRP A 200 0.38 -1.40 7.37
C TRP A 200 -0.55 -2.45 6.76
N PHE A 201 -0.83 -3.55 7.47
CA PHE A 201 -1.75 -4.58 6.97
C PHE A 201 -3.13 -4.01 6.63
N TRP A 202 -3.72 -3.16 7.48
CA TRP A 202 -5.04 -2.61 7.21
C TRP A 202 -5.04 -1.60 6.05
N VAL A 203 -4.01 -0.75 5.96
CA VAL A 203 -3.86 0.18 4.82
C VAL A 203 -3.61 -0.60 3.52
N CYS A 204 -2.70 -1.56 3.52
CA CYS A 204 -2.30 -2.32 2.33
C CYS A 204 -3.37 -3.31 1.88
N MET A 205 -3.92 -4.10 2.80
CA MET A 205 -4.81 -5.21 2.46
C MET A 205 -6.27 -4.77 2.47
N GLY A 206 -6.70 -4.13 3.56
CA GLY A 206 -8.05 -3.55 3.63
C GLY A 206 -8.22 -2.45 2.58
N GLY A 207 -7.27 -1.52 2.53
CA GLY A 207 -7.22 -0.53 1.47
C GLY A 207 -6.98 -1.14 0.08
N GLY A 208 -6.23 -2.24 -0.03
CA GLY A 208 -6.03 -2.97 -1.28
C GLY A 208 -7.35 -3.43 -1.92
N PHE A 209 -8.30 -3.94 -1.14
CA PHE A 209 -9.63 -4.28 -1.66
C PHE A 209 -10.38 -3.06 -2.20
N VAL A 210 -10.29 -1.94 -1.49
CA VAL A 210 -10.89 -0.65 -1.91
C VAL A 210 -10.22 -0.13 -3.18
N MET A 211 -8.88 -0.20 -3.28
CA MET A 211 -8.10 0.21 -4.44
C MET A 211 -8.44 -0.64 -5.67
N VAL A 212 -8.51 -1.96 -5.54
CA VAL A 212 -8.92 -2.86 -6.62
C VAL A 212 -10.35 -2.55 -7.07
N THR A 213 -11.26 -2.29 -6.14
CA THR A 213 -12.67 -1.99 -6.43
C THR A 213 -12.82 -0.65 -7.15
N THR A 214 -12.27 0.44 -6.59
CA THR A 214 -12.30 1.78 -7.19
C THR A 214 -11.56 1.82 -8.52
N GLY A 215 -10.41 1.12 -8.63
CA GLY A 215 -9.68 0.96 -9.88
C GLY A 215 -10.49 0.21 -10.93
N ALA A 216 -11.18 -0.87 -10.56
CA ALA A 216 -12.07 -1.60 -11.45
C ALA A 216 -13.26 -0.75 -11.92
N LEU A 217 -13.88 0.05 -11.04
CA LEU A 217 -14.95 0.97 -11.39
C LEU A 217 -14.49 2.04 -12.40
N MET A 218 -13.28 2.59 -12.22
CA MET A 218 -12.70 3.54 -13.16
C MET A 218 -12.25 2.89 -14.48
N TYR A 219 -11.81 1.63 -14.44
CA TYR A 219 -11.30 0.91 -15.62
C TYR A 219 -12.42 0.36 -16.49
N PHE A 220 -13.41 -0.28 -15.86
CA PHE A 220 -14.59 -0.84 -16.51
C PHE A 220 -15.72 0.19 -16.42
N LEU A 221 -15.67 1.19 -17.29
CA LEU A 221 -16.70 2.22 -17.48
C LEU A 221 -17.97 1.63 -18.14
N ASP A 222 -18.58 0.62 -17.52
CA ASP A 222 -19.69 -0.14 -18.09
C ASP A 222 -21.05 0.28 -17.49
N THR A 223 -21.95 0.75 -18.35
CA THR A 223 -23.32 1.16 -17.97
C THR A 223 -24.24 -0.02 -17.67
N GLN A 224 -23.86 -1.24 -18.02
CA GLN A 224 -24.68 -2.45 -17.88
C GLN A 224 -24.48 -3.18 -16.54
N ILE A 225 -23.44 -2.83 -15.78
CA ILE A 225 -23.17 -3.44 -14.48
C ILE A 225 -23.81 -2.56 -13.38
N PRO A 226 -24.82 -3.04 -12.62
CA PRO A 226 -25.58 -2.21 -11.66
C PRO A 226 -24.75 -1.52 -10.57
N VAL A 227 -23.59 -2.09 -10.23
CA VAL A 227 -22.65 -1.49 -9.27
C VAL A 227 -21.76 -0.44 -9.95
N ALA A 228 -21.41 -0.62 -11.22
CA ALA A 228 -20.58 0.32 -11.97
C ALA A 228 -21.37 1.50 -12.55
N ASN A 229 -22.69 1.33 -12.75
CA ASN A 229 -23.56 2.35 -13.33
C ASN A 229 -24.29 3.23 -12.31
N GLY A 230 -24.09 3.03 -11.01
CA GLY A 230 -24.72 3.85 -9.97
C GLY A 230 -26.02 3.32 -9.38
N ALA A 231 -26.70 2.41 -10.08
CA ALA A 231 -28.07 1.99 -9.76
C ALA A 231 -28.19 1.37 -8.37
N PHE A 232 -27.20 0.59 -7.93
CA PHE A 232 -27.21 -0.04 -6.60
C PHE A 232 -27.17 0.96 -5.43
N LEU A 233 -26.49 2.11 -5.61
CA LEU A 233 -26.28 3.11 -4.55
C LEU A 233 -27.23 4.31 -4.68
N GLY A 234 -28.15 4.29 -5.65
CA GLY A 234 -29.00 5.45 -5.96
C GLY A 234 -28.22 6.67 -6.44
N MET A 235 -26.99 6.47 -6.93
CA MET A 235 -26.12 7.52 -7.46
C MET A 235 -26.06 7.45 -8.98
N THR A 236 -25.60 8.52 -9.62
CA THR A 236 -25.26 8.45 -11.04
C THR A 236 -23.92 7.74 -11.24
N GLN A 237 -23.69 7.17 -12.43
CA GLN A 237 -22.40 6.58 -12.79
C GLN A 237 -21.25 7.60 -12.64
N ILE A 238 -21.48 8.85 -13.02
CA ILE A 238 -20.44 9.88 -12.94
C ILE A 238 -20.05 10.19 -11.49
N ASP A 239 -20.99 10.17 -10.55
CA ASP A 239 -20.70 10.40 -9.13
C ASP A 239 -19.93 9.23 -8.51
N ILE A 240 -20.25 8.00 -8.90
CA ILE A 240 -19.44 6.83 -8.51
C ILE A 240 -18.00 6.96 -9.02
N LEU A 241 -17.80 7.40 -10.26
CA LEU A 241 -16.47 7.56 -10.83
C LEU A 241 -15.69 8.66 -10.12
N ARG A 242 -16.33 9.81 -9.82
CA ARG A 242 -15.74 10.91 -9.06
C ARG A 242 -15.30 10.46 -7.67
N LEU A 243 -16.20 9.78 -6.94
CA LEU A 243 -15.91 9.26 -5.62
C LEU A 243 -14.80 8.20 -5.66
N SER A 244 -14.85 7.30 -6.66
CA SER A 244 -13.82 6.28 -6.86
C SER A 244 -12.45 6.92 -7.07
N ALA A 245 -12.34 7.94 -7.92
CA ALA A 245 -11.09 8.65 -8.15
C ALA A 245 -10.56 9.36 -6.89
N ILE A 246 -11.43 10.04 -6.13
CA ILE A 246 -11.04 10.69 -4.87
C ILE A 246 -10.50 9.65 -3.88
N ILE A 247 -11.25 8.58 -3.64
CA ILE A 247 -10.85 7.51 -2.71
C ILE A 247 -9.56 6.86 -3.18
N HIS A 248 -9.46 6.52 -4.46
CA HIS A 248 -8.29 5.85 -5.03
C HIS A 248 -7.03 6.70 -4.94
N ASN A 249 -7.12 8.01 -5.17
CA ASN A 249 -5.97 8.91 -5.08
C ASN A 249 -5.51 9.12 -3.63
N ILE A 250 -6.43 9.35 -2.68
CA ILE A 250 -6.09 9.51 -1.25
C ILE A 250 -5.46 8.23 -0.70
N LEU A 251 -6.10 7.10 -0.97
CA LEU A 251 -5.64 5.81 -0.48
C LEU A 251 -4.36 5.37 -1.20
N GLY A 252 -4.21 5.67 -2.50
CA GLY A 252 -2.98 5.47 -3.25
C GLY A 252 -1.80 6.22 -2.65
N ALA A 253 -1.98 7.49 -2.25
CA ALA A 253 -0.96 8.26 -1.55
C ALA A 253 -0.60 7.63 -0.20
N ALA A 254 -1.59 7.25 0.62
CA ALA A 254 -1.35 6.56 1.89
C ALA A 254 -0.60 5.23 1.70
N CYS A 255 -1.01 4.43 0.73
CA CYS A 255 -0.36 3.18 0.36
C CYS A 255 1.09 3.39 -0.08
N ALA A 256 1.39 4.40 -0.89
CA ALA A 256 2.75 4.73 -1.30
C ALA A 256 3.64 5.07 -0.09
N VAL A 257 3.17 5.93 0.80
CA VAL A 257 3.90 6.32 2.02
C VAL A 257 4.15 5.12 2.92
N PHE A 258 3.13 4.30 3.19
CA PHE A 258 3.31 3.13 4.05
C PHE A 258 4.15 2.03 3.40
N LEU A 259 4.14 1.88 2.06
CA LEU A 259 5.05 0.98 1.37
C LEU A 259 6.51 1.40 1.61
N LEU A 260 6.80 2.70 1.47
CA LEU A 260 8.14 3.23 1.74
C LEU A 260 8.55 2.96 3.19
N VAL A 261 7.65 3.16 4.16
CA VAL A 261 7.90 2.82 5.57
C VAL A 261 8.16 1.32 5.72
N HIS A 262 7.35 0.47 5.10
CA HIS A 262 7.50 -0.98 5.16
C HIS A 262 8.88 -1.44 4.64
N ILE A 263 9.30 -0.93 3.47
CA ILE A 263 10.62 -1.21 2.90
C ILE A 263 11.73 -0.68 3.81
N TYR A 264 11.59 0.56 4.30
CA TYR A 264 12.56 1.16 5.20
C TYR A 264 12.77 0.32 6.46
N MET A 265 11.68 -0.11 7.10
CA MET A 265 11.74 -0.91 8.31
C MET A 265 12.41 -2.26 8.08
N ALA A 266 12.08 -2.93 6.97
CA ALA A 266 12.57 -4.28 6.66
C ALA A 266 14.01 -4.33 6.15
N VAL A 267 14.45 -3.31 5.42
CA VAL A 267 15.75 -3.28 4.74
C VAL A 267 16.79 -2.49 5.53
N PHE A 268 16.40 -1.32 6.06
CA PHE A 268 17.35 -0.37 6.63
C PHE A 268 17.27 -0.28 8.15
N CYS A 269 16.06 -0.20 8.74
CA CYS A 269 15.90 0.02 10.18
C CYS A 269 16.26 -1.21 11.02
N ILE A 270 15.83 -2.40 10.60
CA ILE A 270 16.04 -3.66 11.34
C ILE A 270 16.94 -4.55 10.48
N LYS A 271 18.25 -4.59 10.80
CA LYS A 271 19.22 -5.38 10.02
C LYS A 271 18.82 -6.85 10.03
N GLY A 272 18.79 -7.43 8.84
CA GLY A 272 18.48 -8.84 8.65
C GLY A 272 16.99 -9.19 8.59
N SER A 273 16.06 -8.26 8.88
CA SER A 273 14.63 -8.55 8.91
C SER A 273 14.07 -9.05 7.58
N ILE A 274 14.64 -8.59 6.46
CA ILE A 274 14.31 -9.06 5.11
C ILE A 274 14.45 -10.58 4.95
N HIS A 275 15.35 -11.24 5.68
CA HIS A 275 15.52 -12.69 5.59
C HIS A 275 14.26 -13.45 6.00
N ALA A 276 13.44 -12.89 6.89
CA ALA A 276 12.18 -13.49 7.30
C ALA A 276 11.24 -13.77 6.11
N ILE A 277 11.24 -12.92 5.08
CA ILE A 277 10.41 -13.13 3.89
C ILE A 277 11.14 -13.83 2.74
N ILE A 278 12.47 -13.92 2.79
CA ILE A 278 13.27 -14.66 1.81
C ILE A 278 13.30 -16.15 2.17
N ASN A 279 13.76 -16.49 3.37
CA ASN A 279 13.97 -17.87 3.80
C ASN A 279 12.95 -18.37 4.83
N GLY A 280 12.16 -17.46 5.44
CA GLY A 280 11.10 -17.82 6.40
C GLY A 280 11.49 -17.72 7.86
N TYR A 281 12.72 -17.31 8.19
CA TYR A 281 13.25 -17.33 9.54
C TYR A 281 13.57 -15.93 10.07
N LYS A 282 13.30 -15.70 11.35
CA LYS A 282 13.73 -14.53 12.13
C LYS A 282 14.82 -14.95 13.11
N GLU A 283 15.76 -14.05 13.39
CA GLU A 283 16.78 -14.31 14.41
C GLU A 283 16.15 -14.37 15.81
N GLU A 284 16.66 -15.24 16.68
CA GLU A 284 16.09 -15.46 18.00
C GLU A 284 16.06 -14.18 18.85
N GLU A 285 17.14 -13.38 18.82
CA GLU A 285 17.20 -12.11 19.54
C GLU A 285 16.14 -11.11 19.03
N GLU A 286 15.92 -11.05 17.71
CA GLU A 286 14.89 -10.19 17.12
C GLU A 286 13.50 -10.59 17.62
N VAL A 287 13.21 -11.89 17.65
CA VAL A 287 11.92 -12.40 18.15
C VAL A 287 11.75 -12.09 19.64
N TYR A 288 12.80 -12.29 20.42
CA TYR A 288 12.79 -12.04 21.84
C TYR A 288 12.59 -10.56 22.19
N ILE A 289 13.28 -9.65 21.47
CA ILE A 289 13.24 -8.20 21.70
C ILE A 289 12.03 -7.55 21.04
N LEU A 290 11.80 -7.74 19.74
CA LEU A 290 10.79 -6.99 19.00
C LEU A 290 9.42 -7.67 18.97
N HIS A 291 9.33 -8.94 19.34
CA HIS A 291 8.12 -9.75 19.29
C HIS A 291 7.90 -10.53 20.59
N HIS A 292 8.12 -9.89 21.74
CA HIS A 292 8.22 -10.56 23.04
C HIS A 292 6.97 -11.39 23.42
N TYR A 293 5.76 -10.94 23.08
CA TYR A 293 4.54 -11.71 23.36
C TYR A 293 4.43 -12.94 22.44
N TRP A 294 4.97 -12.87 21.23
CA TRP A 294 5.06 -14.03 20.34
C TRP A 294 6.09 -15.04 20.82
N TYR A 295 7.23 -14.56 21.33
CA TYR A 295 8.21 -15.40 21.99
C TYR A 295 7.57 -16.20 23.15
N GLN A 296 6.86 -15.52 24.05
CA GLN A 296 6.12 -16.17 25.14
C GLN A 296 5.05 -17.14 24.63
N GLU A 297 4.32 -16.79 23.57
CA GLU A 297 3.34 -17.68 22.92
C GLU A 297 4.00 -18.99 22.43
N LEU A 298 5.17 -18.89 21.78
CA LEU A 298 5.91 -20.02 21.24
C LEU A 298 6.49 -20.91 22.34
N LEU A 299 7.04 -20.31 23.41
CA LEU A 299 7.51 -21.04 24.58
C LEU A 299 6.39 -21.85 25.23
N ARG A 300 5.25 -21.20 25.51
CA ARG A 300 4.08 -21.85 26.13
C ARG A 300 3.54 -23.01 25.27
N LYS A 301 3.66 -22.91 23.95
CA LYS A 301 3.27 -23.96 23.00
C LYS A 301 4.34 -25.04 22.80
N GLY A 302 5.48 -24.98 23.50
CA GLY A 302 6.59 -25.92 23.36
C GLY A 302 7.25 -25.89 21.98
N LYS A 303 7.14 -24.78 21.23
CA LYS A 303 7.68 -24.66 19.87
C LYS A 303 9.13 -24.21 19.82
N ILE A 304 9.61 -23.55 20.87
CA ILE A 304 10.98 -23.08 21.03
C ILE A 304 11.44 -23.38 22.47
N LYS A 305 12.76 -23.43 22.67
CA LYS A 305 13.37 -23.52 24.00
C LYS A 305 13.55 -22.12 24.60
N PRO A 306 13.70 -21.98 25.94
CA PRO A 306 14.07 -20.73 26.56
C PRO A 306 15.33 -20.14 25.91
N SER A 307 15.24 -18.86 25.57
CA SER A 307 16.28 -18.12 24.87
C SER A 307 17.45 -17.82 25.81
N VAL A 308 18.66 -17.85 25.26
CA VAL A 308 19.87 -17.43 25.97
C VAL A 308 19.79 -15.96 26.42
N PHE A 309 19.00 -15.15 25.70
CA PHE A 309 18.80 -13.73 25.95
C PHE A 309 17.96 -13.43 27.21
N GLU A 310 17.29 -14.43 27.81
CA GLU A 310 16.61 -14.28 29.11
C GLU A 310 17.56 -13.83 30.23
N LYS A 311 18.82 -14.24 30.17
CA LYS A 311 19.84 -13.87 31.15
C LYS A 311 20.46 -12.50 30.88
N GLU A 312 20.42 -12.05 29.63
CA GLU A 312 21.02 -10.77 29.21
C GLU A 312 20.03 -9.61 29.42
N TYR A 313 18.74 -9.83 29.19
CA TYR A 313 17.68 -8.83 29.30
C TYR A 313 16.77 -9.08 30.51
N THR A 314 17.36 -9.09 31.70
CA THR A 314 16.74 -9.53 32.97
C THR A 314 15.56 -8.68 33.48
N ASN A 315 15.37 -7.46 32.97
CA ASN A 315 14.31 -6.53 33.40
C ASN A 315 12.96 -6.73 32.70
N LEU A 316 12.69 -7.95 32.25
CA LEU A 316 11.39 -8.31 31.70
C LEU A 316 10.41 -8.57 32.81
N LYS A 317 9.40 -7.72 32.95
CA LYS A 317 8.25 -8.08 33.76
C LYS A 317 7.51 -9.22 33.05
N PRO A 318 7.46 -10.43 33.61
CA PRO A 318 6.59 -11.48 33.07
C PRO A 318 5.15 -10.95 33.06
N VAL A 319 4.42 -11.27 32.00
CA VAL A 319 3.04 -10.84 31.86
C VAL A 319 2.19 -11.78 32.72
N LYS A 320 1.57 -11.23 33.77
CA LYS A 320 0.43 -11.86 34.46
C LYS A 320 -0.76 -11.97 33.52
#